data_AF-A0A2C6A9A1-F1
#
_entry.id   AF-A0A2C6A9A1-F1
#
_cell.length_a   1.000
_cell.length_b   1.000
_cell.length_c   1.000
_cell.angle_alpha   90.00
_cell.angle_beta   90.00
_cell.angle_gamma   90.00
#
_symmetry.space_group_name_H-M   'P 1'
#
loop_
_entity.id
_entity.type
_entity.pdbx_description
1 polymer ?
#
loop_
_entity_poly.entity_id
_entity_poly.type
_entity_poly.pdbx_seq_one_letter_code
_entity_poly.pdbx_strand_id
1 'polypeptide(L)'
;MASIQTSTVKHLARDIKSGSLKDREKAVDDLTHVLRNRAANLNALEDKGYHEIFEAIFSLVLSEKPVFCDKKKTQAKRNGAASRLSKCAAAIRVTAARGSPKLGRKTLLALIDHITQVLPGPNDDFVPPLVQDYVKTLAEVLGRPSHVELLARKGAAPWQRCVDFLLDLAEYSLPSESQSGPPPLSRDSPAPTISTPWSTGRNSYVSTQSQKRSHVLEGGPLRDALVGLHQLVQGANAPVITRSQDVTSLVLRVLGMKHLSLGSMQTVCFAIVNSVFASTQADEFAWANALVHSLLPLMSYWWRADKVSQDELIKALRNEISRTIFLTHLHIEHLAVTVGDVTARDHVEALLEPLWLEYSKRGEAFRLQLHDLTFCTSLLTQDSLRLDLFGLRPHNIEGEGSWALVQNLALLEAILLRPDKNQAGTGGDNIDQPSKRRRLREGSARLRLKLKSKDVGTQRTALQLVPFLVAKDVWPREDVADLFVELVHSASDKNTVTASWALIACAR
;
A
#
# COMPACT_ATOMS: atom_id res chain seq x y z
N MET A 1 44.31 0.79 -11.48
CA MET A 1 43.45 1.97 -11.21
C MET A 1 42.52 1.82 -10.00
N ALA A 2 42.05 0.62 -9.61
CA ALA A 2 41.15 0.41 -8.45
C ALA A 2 41.71 0.91 -7.08
N SER A 3 43.04 0.88 -6.91
CA SER A 3 43.70 1.31 -5.66
C SER A 3 43.62 2.83 -5.42
N ILE A 4 43.69 3.64 -6.49
CA ILE A 4 43.79 5.11 -6.37
C ILE A 4 42.47 5.72 -5.90
N GLN A 5 41.34 5.31 -6.47
CA GLN A 5 40.04 5.86 -6.07
C GLN A 5 39.65 5.43 -4.64
N THR A 6 40.03 4.21 -4.25
CA THR A 6 39.81 3.72 -2.88
C THR A 6 40.66 4.48 -1.86
N SER A 7 41.92 4.81 -2.20
CA SER A 7 42.78 5.64 -1.34
C SER A 7 42.31 7.08 -1.26
N THR A 8 41.77 7.65 -2.34
CA THR A 8 41.12 8.97 -2.35
C THR A 8 39.96 9.02 -1.37
N VAL A 9 39.04 8.04 -1.41
CA VAL A 9 37.90 7.99 -0.49
C VAL A 9 38.34 7.91 0.98
N LYS A 10 39.37 7.12 1.30
CA LYS A 10 39.95 7.04 2.64
C LYS A 10 40.66 8.32 3.09
N HIS A 11 41.21 9.09 2.15
CA HIS A 11 41.78 10.40 2.45
C HIS A 11 40.68 11.40 2.81
N LEU A 12 39.62 11.47 1.99
CA LEU A 12 38.47 12.34 2.23
C LEU A 12 37.80 12.03 3.58
N ALA A 13 37.66 10.76 3.94
CA ALA A 13 37.15 10.38 5.27
C ALA A 13 38.01 10.90 6.43
N ARG A 14 39.34 10.93 6.26
CA ARG A 14 40.25 11.52 7.27
C ARG A 14 40.09 13.03 7.34
N ASP A 15 40.00 13.72 6.20
CA ASP A 15 39.80 15.17 6.14
C ASP A 15 38.47 15.58 6.80
N ILE A 16 37.42 14.78 6.66
CA ILE A 16 36.13 14.99 7.36
C ILE A 16 36.30 14.86 8.88
N LYS A 17 37.19 14.00 9.37
CA LYS A 17 37.39 13.76 10.80
C LYS A 17 38.28 14.81 11.47
N SER A 18 39.36 15.25 10.81
CA SER A 18 40.40 16.09 11.42
C SER A 18 40.65 17.45 10.76
N GLY A 19 39.99 17.76 9.64
CA GLY A 19 40.19 19.02 8.92
C GLY A 19 39.55 20.24 9.59
N SER A 20 39.85 21.43 9.08
CA SER A 20 39.13 22.65 9.47
C SER A 20 37.66 22.58 9.02
N LEU A 21 36.75 23.38 9.58
CA LEU A 21 35.33 23.30 9.23
C LEU A 21 35.06 23.47 7.72
N LYS A 22 35.84 24.32 7.04
CA LYS A 22 35.75 24.49 5.57
C LYS A 22 36.27 23.27 4.81
N ASP A 23 37.37 22.69 5.27
CA ASP A 23 37.95 21.50 4.64
C ASP A 23 37.05 20.28 4.84
N ARG A 24 36.43 20.15 6.03
CA ARG A 24 35.45 19.11 6.33
C ARG A 24 34.24 19.22 5.39
N GLU A 25 33.70 20.41 5.20
CA GLU A 25 32.56 20.64 4.29
C GLU A 25 32.92 20.28 2.84
N LYS A 26 34.07 20.75 2.36
CA LYS A 26 34.55 20.42 1.01
C LYS A 26 34.79 18.91 0.85
N ALA A 27 35.38 18.26 1.84
CA ALA A 27 35.64 16.83 1.81
C ALA A 27 34.35 16.00 1.77
N VAL A 28 33.28 16.44 2.45
CA VAL A 28 31.94 15.82 2.34
C VAL A 28 31.38 15.95 0.93
N ASP A 29 31.48 17.13 0.31
CA ASP A 29 31.00 17.37 -1.05
C ASP A 29 31.77 16.51 -2.08
N ASP A 30 33.11 16.50 -1.99
CA ASP A 30 33.99 15.71 -2.86
C ASP A 30 33.73 14.21 -2.69
N LEU A 31 33.57 13.73 -1.44
CA LEU A 31 33.23 12.34 -1.14
C LEU A 31 31.89 11.95 -1.76
N THR A 32 30.87 12.80 -1.61
CA THR A 32 29.54 12.57 -2.17
C THR A 32 29.59 12.47 -3.69
N HIS A 33 30.37 13.33 -4.34
CA HIS A 33 30.55 13.32 -5.79
C HIS A 33 31.22 12.02 -6.27
N VAL A 34 32.31 11.59 -5.62
CA VAL A 34 33.02 10.35 -5.96
C VAL A 34 32.12 9.13 -5.80
N LEU A 35 31.36 9.04 -4.70
CA LEU A 35 30.48 7.91 -4.43
C LEU A 35 29.26 7.85 -5.36
N ARG A 36 28.76 9.01 -5.80
CA ARG A 36 27.64 9.10 -6.77
C ARG A 36 28.08 8.68 -8.18
N ASN A 37 29.35 8.88 -8.53
CA ASN A 37 29.88 8.48 -9.83
C ASN A 37 29.94 6.95 -9.97
N ARG A 38 29.00 6.36 -10.71
CA ARG A 38 28.94 4.91 -10.92
C ARG A 38 30.18 4.33 -11.61
N ALA A 39 30.88 5.12 -12.42
CA ALA A 39 32.11 4.72 -13.10
C ALA A 39 33.33 4.65 -12.16
N ALA A 40 33.24 5.20 -10.94
CA ALA A 40 34.29 5.04 -9.95
C ALA A 40 34.36 3.58 -9.48
N ASN A 41 35.52 2.94 -9.67
CA ASN A 41 35.77 1.57 -9.26
C ASN A 41 36.12 1.50 -7.78
N LEU A 42 35.10 1.19 -6.97
CA LEU A 42 35.18 1.03 -5.52
C LEU A 42 35.03 -0.44 -5.10
N ASN A 43 35.40 -1.37 -5.98
CA ASN A 43 35.27 -2.80 -5.71
C ASN A 43 36.17 -3.27 -4.56
N ALA A 44 37.33 -2.62 -4.38
CA ALA A 44 38.25 -2.88 -3.26
C ALA A 44 37.82 -2.25 -1.93
N LEU A 45 36.79 -1.39 -1.93
CA LEU A 45 36.25 -0.82 -0.68
C LEU A 45 35.34 -1.87 -0.02
N GLU A 46 35.80 -2.46 1.07
CA GLU A 46 35.08 -3.45 1.88
C GLU A 46 34.33 -2.80 3.07
N ASP A 47 33.61 -3.61 3.85
CA ASP A 47 32.83 -3.18 5.02
C ASP A 47 33.57 -2.19 5.93
N LYS A 48 34.82 -2.51 6.29
CA LYS A 48 35.66 -1.66 7.14
C LYS A 48 35.86 -0.25 6.56
N GLY A 49 36.03 -0.15 5.24
CA GLY A 49 36.19 1.13 4.58
C GLY A 49 34.90 1.96 4.58
N TYR A 50 33.74 1.32 4.41
CA TYR A 50 32.45 2.00 4.57
C TYR A 50 32.20 2.42 6.01
N HIS A 51 32.59 1.59 6.98
CA HIS A 51 32.50 1.92 8.40
C HIS A 51 33.31 3.17 8.75
N GLU A 52 34.56 3.27 8.29
CA GLU A 52 35.41 4.45 8.48
C GLU A 52 34.80 5.73 7.88
N ILE A 53 34.17 5.64 6.71
CA ILE A 53 33.45 6.76 6.08
C ILE A 53 32.27 7.18 6.93
N PHE A 54 31.45 6.22 7.37
CA PHE A 54 30.29 6.50 8.23
C PHE A 54 30.71 7.18 9.53
N GLU A 55 31.68 6.64 10.26
CA GLU A 55 32.17 7.26 11.49
C GLU A 55 32.67 8.70 11.29
N ALA A 56 33.37 8.96 10.19
CA ALA A 56 33.83 10.31 9.87
C ALA A 56 32.63 11.27 9.71
N ILE A 57 31.61 10.89 8.92
CA ILE A 57 30.42 11.73 8.73
C ILE A 57 29.61 11.83 10.03
N PHE A 58 29.48 10.76 10.81
CA PHE A 58 28.78 10.76 12.10
C PHE A 58 29.42 11.78 13.06
N SER A 59 30.75 11.83 13.13
CA SER A 59 31.46 12.80 13.98
C SER A 59 31.13 14.25 13.62
N LEU A 60 30.98 14.55 12.32
CA LEU A 60 30.60 15.88 11.84
C LEU A 60 29.14 16.21 12.21
N VAL A 61 28.22 15.27 11.96
CA VAL A 61 26.81 15.44 12.33
C VAL A 61 26.64 15.69 13.83
N LEU A 62 27.32 14.90 14.67
CA LEU A 62 27.29 15.05 16.13
C LEU A 62 27.84 16.41 16.60
N SER A 63 28.82 16.97 15.89
CA SER A 63 29.36 18.31 16.19
C SER A 63 28.43 19.46 15.75
N GLU A 64 27.67 19.29 14.67
CA GLU A 64 26.82 20.33 14.08
C GLU A 64 25.39 20.35 14.64
N LYS A 65 24.83 19.18 15.01
CA LYS A 65 23.50 19.06 15.63
C LYS A 65 23.29 20.01 16.81
N PRO A 66 24.17 20.07 17.84
CA PRO A 66 23.96 20.99 18.96
C PRO A 66 24.02 22.46 18.53
N VAL A 67 24.86 22.81 17.54
CA VAL A 67 24.94 24.18 17.00
C VAL A 67 23.63 24.59 16.32
N PHE A 68 23.00 23.66 15.60
CA PHE A 68 21.69 23.87 14.98
C PHE A 68 20.57 23.97 16.02
N CYS A 69 20.56 23.10 17.05
CA CYS A 69 19.50 23.07 18.05
C CYS A 69 19.57 24.23 19.04
N ASP A 70 20.77 24.73 19.37
CA ASP A 70 20.96 25.79 20.36
C ASP A 70 20.31 27.11 19.94
N LYS A 71 19.27 27.51 20.69
CA LYS A 71 18.52 28.77 20.48
C LYS A 71 19.35 30.02 20.81
N LYS A 72 20.46 29.88 21.55
CA LYS A 72 21.37 31.00 21.88
C LYS A 72 22.31 31.36 20.74
N LYS A 73 22.46 30.50 19.72
CA LYS A 73 23.31 30.79 18.55
C LYS A 73 22.60 31.72 17.58
N THR A 74 23.37 32.57 16.92
CA THR A 74 22.85 33.47 15.88
C THR A 74 22.22 32.68 14.74
N GLN A 75 21.17 33.25 14.13
CA GLN A 75 20.45 32.62 13.01
C GLN A 75 21.36 32.25 11.85
N ALA A 76 22.36 33.07 11.53
CA ALA A 76 23.36 32.77 10.50
C ALA A 76 24.18 31.50 10.82
N LYS A 77 24.59 31.31 12.09
CA LYS A 77 25.31 30.10 12.51
C LYS A 77 24.43 28.86 12.44
N ARG A 78 23.15 28.99 12.84
CA ARG A 78 22.17 27.90 12.74
C ARG A 78 21.89 27.50 11.29
N ASN A 79 21.74 28.48 10.39
CA ASN A 79 21.56 28.22 8.96
C ASN A 79 22.78 27.55 8.33
N GLY A 80 23.99 27.97 8.72
CA GLY A 80 25.22 27.30 8.32
C GLY A 80 25.29 25.84 8.78
N ALA A 81 24.94 25.58 10.06
CA ALA A 81 24.85 24.22 10.59
C ALA A 81 23.78 23.39 9.86
N ALA A 82 22.61 23.97 9.56
CA ALA A 82 21.55 23.32 8.79
C ALA A 82 22.03 22.88 7.39
N SER A 83 22.76 23.75 6.67
CA SER A 83 23.34 23.42 5.37
C SER A 83 24.33 22.26 5.46
N ARG A 84 25.25 22.30 6.43
CA ARG A 84 26.22 21.22 6.65
C ARG A 84 25.56 19.90 7.05
N LEU A 85 24.54 19.93 7.90
CA LEU A 85 23.75 18.75 8.26
C LEU A 85 23.06 18.12 7.04
N SER A 86 22.45 18.94 6.17
CA SER A 86 21.84 18.46 4.93
C SER A 86 22.85 17.81 3.99
N LYS A 87 24.04 18.42 3.81
CA LYS A 87 25.14 17.83 3.03
C LYS A 87 25.61 16.49 3.62
N CYS A 88 25.75 16.41 4.95
CA CYS A 88 26.11 15.16 5.61
C CYS A 88 25.04 14.08 5.43
N ALA A 89 23.76 14.44 5.46
CA ALA A 89 22.67 13.51 5.23
C ALA A 89 22.66 12.95 3.81
N ALA A 90 22.85 13.81 2.81
CA ALA A 90 23.02 13.39 1.43
C ALA A 90 24.25 12.46 1.26
N ALA A 91 25.37 12.78 1.92
CA ALA A 91 26.58 11.96 1.88
C ALA A 91 26.36 10.57 2.49
N ILE A 92 25.71 10.48 3.66
CA ILE A 92 25.33 9.20 4.30
C ILE A 92 24.47 8.38 3.35
N ARG A 93 23.46 8.99 2.73
CA ARG A 93 22.57 8.28 1.81
C ARG A 93 23.30 7.72 0.61
N VAL A 94 24.12 8.53 -0.07
CA VAL A 94 24.90 8.07 -1.23
C VAL A 94 25.88 6.98 -0.83
N THR A 95 26.52 7.11 0.34
CA THR A 95 27.43 6.09 0.90
C THR A 95 26.71 4.77 1.15
N ALA A 96 25.55 4.81 1.81
CA ALA A 96 24.74 3.65 2.11
C ALA A 96 24.20 2.98 0.85
N ALA A 97 23.69 3.75 -0.11
CA ALA A 97 23.21 3.22 -1.38
C ALA A 97 24.34 2.52 -2.18
N ARG A 98 25.55 3.10 -2.22
CA ARG A 98 26.71 2.50 -2.90
C ARG A 98 27.28 1.29 -2.13
N GLY A 99 27.26 1.35 -0.80
CA GLY A 99 27.85 0.36 0.09
C GLY A 99 26.94 -0.78 0.51
N SER A 100 25.62 -0.66 0.32
CA SER A 100 24.58 -1.61 0.77
C SER A 100 24.94 -3.10 0.62
N PRO A 101 25.40 -3.61 -0.54
CA PRO A 101 25.76 -5.03 -0.67
C PRO A 101 26.94 -5.49 0.18
N LYS A 102 27.77 -4.57 0.66
CA LYS A 102 29.02 -4.84 1.37
C LYS A 102 28.96 -4.53 2.86
N LEU A 103 27.82 -4.05 3.36
CA LEU A 103 27.69 -3.70 4.77
C LEU A 103 27.59 -4.98 5.61
N GLY A 104 28.54 -5.13 6.52
CA GLY A 104 28.50 -6.15 7.57
C GLY A 104 27.52 -5.77 8.68
N ARG A 105 27.16 -6.76 9.52
CA ARG A 105 26.19 -6.56 10.61
C ARG A 105 26.55 -5.40 11.53
N LYS A 106 27.83 -5.23 11.89
CA LYS A 106 28.27 -4.17 12.82
C LYS A 106 28.09 -2.78 12.20
N THR A 107 28.51 -2.61 10.95
CA THR A 107 28.36 -1.34 10.22
C THR A 107 26.91 -0.99 9.98
N LEU A 108 26.09 -1.97 9.60
CA LEU A 108 24.64 -1.81 9.45
C LEU A 108 23.98 -1.33 10.75
N LEU A 109 24.28 -2.00 11.87
CA LEU A 109 23.75 -1.61 13.18
C LEU A 109 24.23 -0.21 13.59
N ALA A 110 25.51 0.11 13.39
CA ALA A 110 26.03 1.45 13.68
C ALA A 110 25.33 2.55 12.86
N LEU A 111 25.04 2.29 11.59
CA LEU A 111 24.27 3.21 10.73
C LEU A 111 22.84 3.40 11.23
N ILE A 112 22.14 2.31 11.55
CA ILE A 112 20.78 2.34 12.07
C ILE A 112 20.73 3.06 13.43
N ASP A 113 21.64 2.72 14.32
CA ASP A 113 21.74 3.33 15.65
C ASP A 113 22.02 4.83 15.53
N HIS A 114 22.94 5.23 14.64
CA HIS A 114 23.18 6.64 14.37
C HIS A 114 21.92 7.34 13.87
N ILE A 115 21.21 6.79 12.87
CA ILE A 115 19.98 7.41 12.34
C ILE A 115 18.90 7.52 13.43
N THR A 116 18.62 6.43 14.12
CA THR A 116 17.54 6.35 15.12
C THR A 116 17.82 7.16 16.38
N GLN A 117 19.09 7.38 16.75
CA GLN A 117 19.46 8.18 17.92
C GLN A 117 19.70 9.67 17.58
N VAL A 118 20.16 9.98 16.37
CA VAL A 118 20.52 11.35 15.98
C VAL A 118 19.38 12.10 15.33
N LEU A 119 18.45 11.44 14.65
CA LEU A 119 17.33 12.14 14.02
C LEU A 119 16.35 12.77 15.03
N PRO A 120 16.03 12.13 16.17
CA PRO A 120 15.20 12.76 17.20
C PRO A 120 15.89 14.02 17.75
N GLY A 121 15.14 15.12 17.76
CA GLY A 121 15.50 16.43 18.28
C GLY A 121 14.96 16.63 19.71
N PRO A 122 15.22 17.81 20.31
CA PRO A 122 14.63 18.16 21.60
C PRO A 122 13.10 18.31 21.49
N ASN A 123 12.37 17.94 22.55
CA ASN A 123 10.91 18.03 22.69
C ASN A 123 10.12 17.16 21.69
N ASP A 124 10.55 15.91 21.47
CA ASP A 124 9.90 14.94 20.57
C ASP A 124 9.70 15.43 19.13
N ASP A 125 10.50 16.41 18.70
CA ASP A 125 10.55 16.91 17.33
C ASP A 125 11.67 16.19 16.55
N PHE A 126 11.67 16.24 15.22
CA PHE A 126 12.76 15.69 14.40
C PHE A 126 13.66 16.80 13.88
N VAL A 127 14.95 16.51 13.65
CA VAL A 127 15.94 17.48 13.13
C VAL A 127 15.71 17.71 11.63
N PRO A 128 15.07 18.82 11.18
CA PRO A 128 14.53 18.91 9.83
C PRO A 128 15.56 18.78 8.70
N PRO A 129 16.80 19.32 8.80
CA PRO A 129 17.82 19.14 7.77
C PRO A 129 18.23 17.70 7.49
N LEU A 130 17.96 16.77 8.41
CA LEU A 130 18.37 15.36 8.31
C LEU A 130 17.23 14.45 7.84
N VAL A 131 15.97 14.80 8.13
CA VAL A 131 14.79 13.92 8.00
C VAL A 131 14.72 13.24 6.64
N GLN A 132 14.71 14.02 5.56
CA GLN A 132 14.46 13.48 4.22
C GLN A 132 15.49 12.41 3.83
N ASP A 133 16.78 12.70 3.92
CA ASP A 133 17.82 11.77 3.47
C ASP A 133 18.08 10.65 4.48
N TYR A 134 17.92 10.86 5.78
CA TYR A 134 18.10 9.80 6.79
C TYR A 134 17.01 8.74 6.69
N VAL A 135 15.76 9.16 6.59
CA VAL A 135 14.62 8.24 6.49
C VAL A 135 14.69 7.45 5.20
N LYS A 136 15.04 8.14 4.10
CA LYS A 136 15.26 7.47 2.82
C LYS A 136 16.45 6.53 2.83
N THR A 137 17.54 6.88 3.53
CA THR A 137 18.67 5.97 3.75
C THR A 137 18.21 4.71 4.47
N LEU A 138 17.42 4.86 5.54
CA LEU A 138 16.90 3.73 6.30
C LEU A 138 16.03 2.84 5.41
N ALA A 139 15.10 3.41 4.64
CA ALA A 139 14.26 2.67 3.70
C ALA A 139 15.09 1.92 2.62
N GLU A 140 16.08 2.58 2.01
CA GLU A 140 16.96 1.99 0.99
C GLU A 140 17.81 0.84 1.55
N VAL A 141 18.32 0.97 2.78
CA VAL A 141 19.12 -0.07 3.43
C VAL A 141 18.25 -1.26 3.86
N LEU A 142 17.05 -1.00 4.38
CA LEU A 142 16.08 -2.04 4.75
C LEU A 142 15.49 -2.76 3.53
N GLY A 143 15.51 -2.14 2.34
CA GLY A 143 15.07 -2.77 1.09
C GLY A 143 15.87 -4.00 0.66
N ARG A 144 16.94 -4.37 1.37
CA ARG A 144 17.67 -5.63 1.17
C ARG A 144 17.16 -6.68 2.17
N PRO A 145 16.57 -7.80 1.72
CA PRO A 145 16.01 -8.82 2.62
C PRO A 145 17.02 -9.34 3.66
N SER A 146 18.28 -9.55 3.26
CA SER A 146 19.33 -10.03 4.16
C SER A 146 19.61 -9.07 5.33
N HIS A 147 19.40 -7.76 5.17
CA HIS A 147 19.55 -6.80 6.26
C HIS A 147 18.42 -6.94 7.28
N VAL A 148 17.17 -7.00 6.80
CA VAL A 148 15.99 -7.17 7.66
C VAL A 148 16.09 -8.47 8.46
N GLU A 149 16.49 -9.56 7.81
CA GLU A 149 16.67 -10.85 8.46
C GLU A 149 17.75 -10.82 9.56
N LEU A 150 18.81 -10.04 9.36
CA LEU A 150 19.88 -9.85 10.35
C LEU A 150 19.40 -9.06 11.58
N LEU A 151 18.50 -8.08 11.38
CA LEU A 151 17.92 -7.27 12.45
C LEU A 151 16.96 -8.07 13.33
N ALA A 152 16.23 -9.02 12.74
CA ALA A 152 15.29 -9.88 13.45
C ALA A 152 15.98 -10.99 14.28
N ARG A 153 17.30 -11.18 14.18
CA ARG A 153 18.04 -12.18 14.98
C ARG A 153 18.18 -11.76 16.44
N LYS A 154 18.38 -12.76 17.31
CA LYS A 154 18.77 -12.58 18.73
C LYS A 154 17.80 -11.67 19.51
N GLY A 155 16.52 -12.03 19.50
CA GLY A 155 15.47 -11.29 20.20
C GLY A 155 14.97 -10.05 19.46
N ALA A 156 15.40 -9.83 18.22
CA ALA A 156 14.88 -8.83 17.30
C ALA A 156 14.86 -7.37 17.81
N ALA A 157 15.63 -7.04 18.85
CA ALA A 157 15.67 -5.70 19.41
C ALA A 157 16.04 -4.60 18.40
N PRO A 158 17.01 -4.81 17.47
CA PRO A 158 17.27 -3.83 16.41
C PRO A 158 16.11 -3.66 15.43
N TRP A 159 15.39 -4.74 15.14
CA TRP A 159 14.20 -4.69 14.29
C TRP A 159 13.08 -3.89 14.96
N GLN A 160 12.80 -4.16 16.25
CA GLN A 160 11.80 -3.44 17.03
C GLN A 160 12.12 -1.94 17.09
N ARG A 161 13.37 -1.57 17.37
CA ARG A 161 13.82 -0.17 17.36
C ARG A 161 13.56 0.53 16.02
N CYS A 162 13.80 -0.16 14.90
CA CYS A 162 13.50 0.39 13.58
C CYS A 162 12.00 0.59 13.37
N VAL A 163 11.17 -0.38 13.77
CA VAL A 163 9.71 -0.27 13.66
C VAL A 163 9.20 0.90 14.50
N ASP A 164 9.57 0.96 15.78
CA ASP A 164 9.13 2.01 16.71
C ASP A 164 9.53 3.39 16.19
N PHE A 165 10.77 3.56 15.76
CA PHE A 165 11.25 4.82 15.17
C PHE A 165 10.48 5.23 13.90
N LEU A 166 10.18 4.27 13.02
CA LEU A 166 9.44 4.55 11.79
C LEU A 166 7.96 4.85 12.05
N LEU A 167 7.37 4.23 13.08
CA LEU A 167 6.03 4.56 13.56
C LEU A 167 6.00 6.01 14.09
N ASP A 168 6.88 6.36 15.03
CA ASP A 168 6.97 7.71 15.62
C ASP A 168 7.12 8.79 14.54
N LEU A 169 7.98 8.53 13.55
CA LEU A 169 8.23 9.44 12.43
C LEU A 169 7.01 9.58 11.50
N ALA A 170 6.34 8.47 11.21
CA ALA A 170 5.13 8.49 10.40
C ALA A 170 4.02 9.27 11.12
N GLU A 171 3.84 9.03 12.41
CA GLU A 171 2.88 9.77 13.25
C GLU A 171 3.16 11.26 13.29
N TYR A 172 4.44 11.64 13.44
CA TYR A 172 4.86 13.04 13.37
C TYR A 172 4.57 13.68 12.01
N SER A 173 4.66 12.90 10.95
CA SER A 173 4.41 13.37 9.58
C SER A 173 2.92 13.48 9.25
N LEU A 174 2.04 12.89 10.05
CA LEU A 174 0.59 13.00 9.88
C LEU A 174 0.07 14.39 10.31
N PRO A 175 -0.86 15.00 9.56
CA PRO A 175 -1.56 16.19 10.03
C PRO A 175 -2.32 15.86 11.31
N SER A 176 -2.15 16.67 12.37
CA SER A 176 -2.94 16.52 13.59
C SER A 176 -4.43 16.74 13.28
N GLU A 177 -5.28 15.79 13.70
CA GLU A 177 -6.75 15.81 13.49
C GLU A 177 -7.46 17.01 14.18
N SER A 178 -6.74 17.86 14.89
CA SER A 178 -7.27 19.04 15.59
C SER A 178 -7.67 20.22 14.68
N GLN A 179 -7.68 20.04 13.34
CA GLN A 179 -7.98 21.12 12.39
C GLN A 179 -9.10 20.83 11.38
N SER A 180 -9.87 19.74 11.53
CA SER A 180 -11.13 19.53 10.81
C SER A 180 -12.30 20.14 11.57
N GLY A 181 -12.28 21.47 11.76
CA GLY A 181 -13.48 22.23 12.10
C GLY A 181 -14.46 22.25 10.91
N PRO A 182 -15.78 22.24 11.12
CA PRO A 182 -16.76 22.28 10.03
C PRO A 182 -16.59 23.58 9.22
N PRO A 183 -16.79 23.54 7.89
CA PRO A 183 -16.71 24.74 7.07
C PRO A 183 -17.77 25.75 7.55
N PRO A 184 -17.45 27.06 7.58
CA PRO A 184 -18.43 28.07 7.97
C PRO A 184 -19.60 28.04 6.99
N LEU A 185 -20.78 27.78 7.53
CA LEU A 185 -22.07 27.92 6.86
C LEU A 185 -22.26 29.39 6.47
N SER A 186 -22.08 29.71 5.19
CA SER A 186 -22.50 31.00 4.64
C SER A 186 -23.98 30.94 4.30
N ARG A 187 -24.77 31.71 5.06
CA ARG A 187 -26.21 31.98 4.83
C ARG A 187 -26.44 32.78 3.54
N ASP A 188 -27.42 32.29 2.77
CA ASP A 188 -28.46 32.97 1.99
C ASP A 188 -28.15 34.07 0.91
N SER A 189 -28.36 33.66 -0.35
CA SER A 189 -29.16 34.34 -1.42
C SER A 189 -28.53 35.51 -2.23
N PRO A 190 -29.10 35.91 -3.42
CA PRO A 190 -28.91 35.24 -4.72
C PRO A 190 -28.60 36.18 -5.93
N ALA A 191 -27.67 35.78 -6.81
CA ALA A 191 -27.53 36.10 -8.27
C ALA A 191 -27.50 37.59 -8.76
N PRO A 192 -27.25 37.88 -10.07
CA PRO A 192 -26.05 37.60 -10.87
C PRO A 192 -25.49 38.85 -11.60
N THR A 193 -24.35 38.67 -12.30
CA THR A 193 -23.82 39.42 -13.49
C THR A 193 -22.53 40.27 -13.37
N ILE A 194 -21.49 39.74 -14.05
CA ILE A 194 -20.61 40.33 -15.08
C ILE A 194 -19.65 41.51 -14.74
N SER A 195 -18.38 41.28 -15.11
CA SER A 195 -17.26 42.19 -15.48
C SER A 195 -16.19 42.59 -14.44
N THR A 196 -15.04 41.90 -14.55
CA THR A 196 -13.60 42.30 -14.58
C THR A 196 -13.15 43.73 -14.23
N PRO A 197 -11.83 44.00 -14.01
CA PRO A 197 -10.85 43.37 -13.13
C PRO A 197 -10.00 44.41 -12.33
N TRP A 198 -9.18 43.93 -11.38
CA TRP A 198 -8.00 44.60 -10.78
C TRP A 198 -8.22 45.72 -9.73
N SER A 199 -7.90 45.43 -8.46
CA SER A 199 -6.84 46.16 -7.71
C SER A 199 -6.65 45.61 -6.29
N THR A 200 -5.37 45.45 -5.99
CA THR A 200 -4.67 45.34 -4.70
C THR A 200 -5.38 45.88 -3.45
N GLY A 201 -5.38 45.09 -2.37
CA GLY A 201 -5.76 45.56 -1.04
C GLY A 201 -5.45 44.56 0.08
N ARG A 202 -4.24 44.67 0.64
CA ARG A 202 -3.73 44.05 1.87
C ARG A 202 -4.73 44.01 3.04
N ASN A 203 -4.79 42.84 3.69
CA ASN A 203 -4.67 42.54 5.14
C ASN A 203 -5.26 41.11 5.32
N SER A 204 -4.69 40.16 6.06
CA SER A 204 -4.17 40.25 7.42
C SER A 204 -3.60 38.90 7.87
N TYR A 205 -2.32 38.89 8.27
CA TYR A 205 -1.78 38.21 9.46
C TYR A 205 -2.50 36.96 10.03
N VAL A 206 -2.38 35.77 9.41
CA VAL A 206 -2.55 34.49 10.16
C VAL A 206 -1.59 33.40 9.62
N SER A 207 -0.70 32.93 10.50
CA SER A 207 0.08 31.67 10.48
C SER A 207 0.87 31.25 9.22
N THR A 208 2.09 31.77 9.05
CA THR A 208 3.10 31.23 8.11
C THR A 208 3.83 29.97 8.61
N GLN A 209 3.43 29.40 9.76
CA GLN A 209 4.07 28.20 10.31
C GLN A 209 3.36 26.90 9.93
N SER A 210 2.05 26.92 9.65
CA SER A 210 1.28 25.74 9.25
C SER A 210 1.49 25.38 7.77
N GLN A 211 1.54 26.38 6.89
CA GLN A 211 1.80 26.15 5.45
C GLN A 211 3.21 25.65 5.16
N LYS A 212 4.20 25.96 6.01
CA LYS A 212 5.57 25.43 5.86
C LYS A 212 5.70 23.96 6.27
N ARG A 213 4.81 23.46 7.14
CA ARG A 213 4.74 22.03 7.49
C ARG A 213 3.98 21.24 6.44
N SER A 214 2.88 21.78 5.91
CA SER A 214 2.05 21.07 4.93
C SER A 214 2.77 20.80 3.60
N HIS A 215 3.61 21.72 3.12
CA HIS A 215 4.25 21.60 1.80
C HIS A 215 5.58 20.82 1.79
N VAL A 216 6.19 20.57 2.96
CA VAL A 216 7.47 19.84 3.10
C VAL A 216 7.25 18.35 3.42
N LEU A 217 6.06 17.98 3.93
CA LEU A 217 5.73 16.63 4.39
C LEU A 217 4.80 15.85 3.44
N GLU A 218 4.31 16.46 2.35
CA GLU A 218 3.26 15.93 1.45
C GLU A 218 3.65 14.68 0.62
N GLY A 219 4.73 13.96 0.94
CA GLY A 219 4.95 12.63 0.35
C GLY A 219 6.37 12.09 0.33
N GLY A 220 7.36 12.81 0.89
CA GLY A 220 8.73 12.29 1.00
C GLY A 220 8.92 11.41 2.24
N PRO A 221 9.06 11.99 3.44
CA PRO A 221 9.41 11.25 4.66
C PRO A 221 8.36 10.22 5.10
N LEU A 222 7.07 10.57 5.06
CA LEU A 222 5.99 9.64 5.41
C LEU A 222 5.99 8.41 4.49
N ARG A 223 6.13 8.63 3.18
CA ARG A 223 6.20 7.54 2.21
C ARG A 223 7.43 6.67 2.44
N ASP A 224 8.60 7.28 2.64
CA ASP A 224 9.82 6.54 2.87
C ASP A 224 9.76 5.76 4.20
N ALA A 225 9.07 6.28 5.22
CA ALA A 225 8.81 5.57 6.47
C ALA A 225 7.90 4.35 6.26
N LEU A 226 6.80 4.52 5.52
CA LEU A 226 5.90 3.41 5.15
C LEU A 226 6.64 2.35 4.31
N VAL A 227 7.49 2.77 3.38
CA VAL A 227 8.34 1.83 2.62
C VAL A 227 9.27 1.08 3.57
N GLY A 228 9.92 1.76 4.52
CA GLY A 228 10.76 1.12 5.53
C GLY A 228 10.00 0.09 6.38
N LEU A 229 8.79 0.44 6.84
CA LEU A 229 7.91 -0.47 7.60
C LEU A 229 7.52 -1.68 6.76
N HIS A 230 7.16 -1.48 5.50
CA HIS A 230 6.84 -2.57 4.58
C HIS A 230 8.00 -3.55 4.43
N GLN A 231 9.23 -3.05 4.23
CA GLN A 231 10.42 -3.90 4.13
C GLN A 231 10.69 -4.69 5.42
N LEU A 232 10.46 -4.09 6.59
CA LEU A 232 10.63 -4.76 7.87
C LEU A 232 9.63 -5.89 8.10
N VAL A 233 8.36 -5.68 7.71
CA VAL A 233 7.28 -6.67 7.87
C VAL A 233 7.41 -7.81 6.86
N GLN A 234 7.96 -7.56 5.66
CA GLN A 234 8.17 -8.62 4.65
C GLN A 234 9.28 -9.61 4.99
N GLY A 235 10.08 -9.36 6.04
CA GLY A 235 11.17 -10.27 6.43
C GLY A 235 10.64 -11.64 6.89
N ALA A 236 11.20 -12.73 6.35
CA ALA A 236 10.72 -14.09 6.62
C ALA A 236 10.77 -14.50 8.10
N ASN A 237 11.70 -13.94 8.88
CA ASN A 237 11.85 -14.17 10.32
C ASN A 237 11.46 -12.94 11.16
N ALA A 238 10.71 -11.98 10.61
CA ALA A 238 10.30 -10.77 11.31
C ALA A 238 9.26 -11.10 12.41
N PRO A 239 9.40 -10.55 13.64
CA PRO A 239 8.44 -10.77 14.73
C PRO A 239 7.20 -9.87 14.57
N VAL A 240 6.50 -9.99 13.45
CA VAL A 240 5.39 -9.10 13.03
C VAL A 240 4.28 -9.02 14.07
N ILE A 241 3.96 -10.13 14.73
CA ILE A 241 2.90 -10.22 15.75
C ILE A 241 3.09 -9.18 16.87
N THR A 242 4.33 -8.86 17.25
CA THR A 242 4.61 -7.96 18.39
C THR A 242 4.21 -6.51 18.14
N ARG A 243 4.08 -6.09 16.87
CA ARG A 243 3.80 -4.70 16.45
C ARG A 243 2.69 -4.61 15.40
N SER A 244 1.96 -5.70 15.15
CA SER A 244 0.95 -5.78 14.09
C SER A 244 -0.16 -4.74 14.26
N GLN A 245 -0.66 -4.56 15.49
CA GLN A 245 -1.73 -3.63 15.80
C GLN A 245 -1.29 -2.16 15.62
N ASP A 246 -0.10 -1.80 16.11
CA ASP A 246 0.47 -0.45 15.97
C ASP A 246 0.67 -0.08 14.48
N VAL A 247 1.28 -1.00 13.72
CA VAL A 247 1.54 -0.82 12.29
C VAL A 247 0.25 -0.69 11.48
N THR A 248 -0.73 -1.57 11.74
CA THR A 248 -2.01 -1.52 11.01
C THR A 248 -2.85 -0.30 11.40
N SER A 249 -2.85 0.11 12.67
CA SER A 249 -3.52 1.33 13.14
C SER A 249 -2.99 2.57 12.41
N LEU A 250 -1.66 2.72 12.32
CA LEU A 250 -1.03 3.78 11.53
C LEU A 250 -1.48 3.74 10.06
N VAL A 251 -1.44 2.55 9.45
CA VAL A 251 -1.81 2.38 8.03
C VAL A 251 -3.28 2.73 7.79
N LEU A 252 -4.19 2.32 8.67
CA LEU A 252 -5.61 2.67 8.57
C LEU A 252 -5.83 4.18 8.66
N ARG A 253 -5.11 4.88 9.55
CA ARG A 253 -5.14 6.35 9.63
C ARG A 253 -4.67 7.01 8.34
N VAL A 254 -3.56 6.54 7.76
CA VAL A 254 -3.04 7.02 6.47
C VAL A 254 -4.05 6.77 5.35
N LEU A 255 -4.62 5.57 5.25
CA LEU A 255 -5.65 5.23 4.25
C LEU A 255 -6.95 6.01 4.45
N GLY A 256 -7.26 6.40 5.69
CA GLY A 256 -8.41 7.23 6.05
C GLY A 256 -8.29 8.69 5.57
N MET A 257 -7.08 9.15 5.25
CA MET A 257 -6.84 10.48 4.68
C MET A 257 -7.24 10.54 3.21
N LYS A 258 -8.54 10.66 2.96
CA LYS A 258 -9.16 10.68 1.62
C LYS A 258 -8.71 11.83 0.70
N HIS A 259 -8.06 12.85 1.24
CA HIS A 259 -7.53 13.98 0.48
C HIS A 259 -6.17 13.68 -0.19
N LEU A 260 -5.50 12.59 0.17
CA LEU A 260 -4.24 12.21 -0.45
C LEU A 260 -4.44 11.85 -1.93
N SER A 261 -3.50 12.28 -2.76
CA SER A 261 -3.48 11.90 -4.18
C SER A 261 -3.37 10.38 -4.31
N LEU A 262 -4.06 9.83 -5.31
CA LEU A 262 -3.96 8.43 -5.67
C LEU A 262 -2.52 8.08 -6.08
N GLY A 263 -1.97 6.97 -5.59
CA GLY A 263 -0.69 6.48 -6.08
C GLY A 263 0.05 5.57 -5.09
N SER A 264 1.37 5.73 -5.06
CA SER A 264 2.30 4.80 -4.40
C SER A 264 2.14 4.67 -2.87
N MET A 265 1.60 5.69 -2.20
CA MET A 265 1.45 5.64 -0.73
C MET A 265 0.36 4.65 -0.32
N GLN A 266 -0.80 4.68 -0.98
CA GLN A 266 -1.89 3.74 -0.73
C GLN A 266 -1.48 2.32 -1.15
N THR A 267 -0.74 2.17 -2.25
CA THR A 267 -0.19 0.86 -2.66
C THR A 267 0.67 0.26 -1.56
N VAL A 268 1.61 1.03 -1.00
CA VAL A 268 2.45 0.56 0.11
C VAL A 268 1.63 0.25 1.36
N CYS A 269 0.61 1.06 1.68
CA CYS A 269 -0.30 0.80 2.80
C CYS A 269 -1.00 -0.55 2.68
N PHE A 270 -1.63 -0.85 1.55
CA PHE A 270 -2.26 -2.16 1.32
C PHE A 270 -1.23 -3.29 1.31
N ALA A 271 -0.03 -3.07 0.78
CA ALA A 271 1.05 -4.07 0.81
C ALA A 271 1.52 -4.40 2.25
N ILE A 272 1.60 -3.39 3.14
CA ILE A 272 1.86 -3.59 4.56
C ILE A 272 0.74 -4.42 5.19
N VAL A 273 -0.52 -4.03 4.97
CA VAL A 273 -1.69 -4.75 5.52
C VAL A 273 -1.70 -6.20 5.06
N ASN A 274 -1.49 -6.46 3.77
CA ASN A 274 -1.41 -7.80 3.20
C ASN A 274 -0.33 -8.64 3.89
N SER A 275 0.84 -8.06 4.11
CA SER A 275 1.97 -8.75 4.74
C SER A 275 1.71 -9.02 6.23
N VAL A 276 1.20 -8.03 6.98
CA VAL A 276 0.86 -8.21 8.40
C VAL A 276 -0.25 -9.24 8.56
N PHE A 277 -1.34 -9.10 7.79
CA PHE A 277 -2.52 -9.96 7.89
C PHE A 277 -2.19 -11.41 7.55
N ALA A 278 -1.43 -11.65 6.48
CA ALA A 278 -1.02 -13.01 6.10
C ALA A 278 -0.29 -13.75 7.24
N SER A 279 0.49 -13.02 8.05
CA SER A 279 1.23 -13.57 9.19
C SER A 279 0.45 -13.64 10.50
N THR A 280 -0.72 -13.00 10.62
CA THR A 280 -1.42 -12.81 11.92
C THR A 280 -2.89 -13.25 11.92
N GLN A 281 -3.48 -13.49 10.75
CA GLN A 281 -4.92 -13.80 10.59
C GLN A 281 -5.42 -14.98 11.42
N ALA A 282 -4.55 -15.96 11.70
CA ALA A 282 -4.88 -17.16 12.45
C ALA A 282 -4.62 -17.04 13.96
N ASP A 283 -3.83 -16.05 14.39
CA ASP A 283 -3.39 -15.93 15.79
C ASP A 283 -4.42 -15.17 16.64
N GLU A 284 -4.89 -14.02 16.15
CA GLU A 284 -5.82 -13.15 16.88
C GLU A 284 -7.07 -12.85 16.06
N PHE A 285 -8.02 -13.79 16.09
CA PHE A 285 -9.22 -13.76 15.25
C PHE A 285 -10.09 -12.50 15.45
N ALA A 286 -10.25 -12.02 16.68
CA ALA A 286 -11.05 -10.84 16.99
C ALA A 286 -10.47 -9.56 16.36
N TRP A 287 -9.16 -9.36 16.51
CA TRP A 287 -8.45 -8.26 15.88
C TRP A 287 -8.49 -8.35 14.35
N ALA A 288 -8.27 -9.55 13.78
CA ALA A 288 -8.32 -9.77 12.34
C ALA A 288 -9.68 -9.38 11.75
N ASN A 289 -10.78 -9.74 12.41
CA ASN A 289 -12.13 -9.35 12.01
C ASN A 289 -12.36 -7.84 12.10
N ALA A 290 -11.91 -7.18 13.18
CA ALA A 290 -12.02 -5.72 13.32
C ALA A 290 -11.22 -4.96 12.25
N LEU A 291 -10.04 -5.47 11.90
CA LEU A 291 -9.23 -4.94 10.81
C LEU A 291 -9.95 -5.08 9.45
N VAL A 292 -10.49 -6.27 9.15
CA VAL A 292 -11.23 -6.51 7.90
C VAL A 292 -12.47 -5.61 7.79
N HIS A 293 -13.21 -5.45 8.87
CA HIS A 293 -14.36 -4.54 8.95
C HIS A 293 -13.97 -3.10 8.58
N SER A 294 -12.82 -2.63 9.10
CA SER A 294 -12.27 -1.29 8.81
C SER A 294 -11.74 -1.15 7.37
N LEU A 295 -11.21 -2.22 6.78
CA LEU A 295 -10.63 -2.21 5.43
C LEU A 295 -11.67 -2.19 4.31
N LEU A 296 -12.82 -2.84 4.48
CA LEU A 296 -13.88 -2.93 3.46
C LEU A 296 -14.27 -1.56 2.85
N PRO A 297 -14.65 -0.53 3.63
CA PRO A 297 -15.00 0.78 3.08
C PRO A 297 -13.80 1.49 2.42
N LEU A 298 -12.57 1.24 2.91
CA LEU A 298 -11.35 1.81 2.33
C LEU A 298 -11.03 1.19 0.97
N MET A 299 -11.19 -0.13 0.82
CA MET A 299 -11.02 -0.81 -0.47
C MET A 299 -12.00 -0.28 -1.51
N SER A 300 -13.27 -0.08 -1.14
CA SER A 300 -14.29 0.48 -2.03
C SER A 300 -13.91 1.91 -2.47
N TYR A 301 -13.51 2.75 -1.51
CA TYR A 301 -13.12 4.13 -1.78
C TYR A 301 -11.89 4.24 -2.70
N TRP A 302 -10.85 3.43 -2.46
CA TRP A 302 -9.59 3.53 -3.19
C TRP A 302 -9.58 2.79 -4.54
N TRP A 303 -10.57 1.93 -4.82
CA TRP A 303 -10.69 1.26 -6.13
C TRP A 303 -10.91 2.24 -7.30
N ARG A 304 -11.69 3.31 -7.05
CA ARG A 304 -12.00 4.42 -7.97
C ARG A 304 -12.27 3.95 -9.42
N ALA A 305 -13.47 3.41 -9.64
CA ALA A 305 -13.90 2.81 -10.90
C ALA A 305 -14.04 3.79 -12.08
N ASP A 306 -14.00 5.10 -11.82
CA ASP A 306 -14.06 6.18 -12.82
C ASP A 306 -12.80 6.25 -13.69
N LYS A 307 -11.65 5.79 -13.17
CA LYS A 307 -10.38 5.77 -13.87
C LYS A 307 -10.06 4.35 -14.35
N VAL A 308 -10.58 3.94 -15.50
CA VAL A 308 -10.13 2.73 -16.22
C VAL A 308 -8.80 3.03 -16.93
N SER A 309 -7.84 3.55 -16.18
CA SER A 309 -6.56 4.03 -16.71
C SER A 309 -5.56 2.88 -16.78
N GLN A 310 -4.80 2.83 -17.87
CA GLN A 310 -3.60 1.98 -18.04
C GLN A 310 -2.40 2.45 -17.20
N ASP A 311 -2.63 3.29 -16.20
CA ASP A 311 -1.57 3.79 -15.33
C ASP A 311 -1.07 2.64 -14.43
N GLU A 312 0.21 2.31 -14.56
CA GLU A 312 0.88 1.28 -13.77
C GLU A 312 0.75 1.54 -12.25
N LEU A 313 0.66 2.81 -11.82
CA LEU A 313 0.43 3.13 -10.40
C LEU A 313 -0.95 2.68 -9.92
N ILE A 314 -1.98 2.90 -10.76
CA ILE A 314 -3.36 2.52 -10.45
C ILE A 314 -3.51 1.00 -10.51
N LYS A 315 -2.87 0.37 -11.49
CA LYS A 315 -2.78 -1.09 -11.60
C LYS A 315 -2.11 -1.71 -10.36
N ALA A 316 -0.98 -1.15 -9.90
CA ALA A 316 -0.29 -1.63 -8.71
C ALA A 316 -1.17 -1.52 -7.45
N LEU A 317 -1.85 -0.39 -7.25
CA LEU A 317 -2.81 -0.23 -6.15
C LEU A 317 -3.94 -1.27 -6.22
N ARG A 318 -4.55 -1.46 -7.39
CA ARG A 318 -5.63 -2.43 -7.59
C ARG A 318 -5.19 -3.87 -7.38
N ASN A 319 -3.94 -4.21 -7.71
CA ASN A 319 -3.37 -5.52 -7.41
C ASN A 319 -3.27 -5.74 -5.89
N GLU A 320 -2.80 -4.74 -5.14
CA GLU A 320 -2.71 -4.85 -3.68
C GLU A 320 -4.09 -4.92 -3.00
N ILE A 321 -5.08 -4.16 -3.49
CA ILE A 321 -6.48 -4.27 -3.04
C ILE A 321 -7.03 -5.66 -3.38
N SER A 322 -6.78 -6.16 -4.59
CA SER A 322 -7.23 -7.49 -5.01
C SER A 322 -6.63 -8.60 -4.14
N ARG A 323 -5.35 -8.46 -3.78
CA ARG A 323 -4.69 -9.37 -2.84
C ARG A 323 -5.28 -9.26 -1.44
N THR A 324 -5.64 -8.06 -1.00
CA THR A 324 -6.34 -7.83 0.28
C THR A 324 -7.68 -8.56 0.31
N ILE A 325 -8.50 -8.42 -0.74
CA ILE A 325 -9.78 -9.13 -0.86
C ILE A 325 -9.56 -10.64 -0.80
N PHE A 326 -8.60 -11.15 -1.57
CA PHE A 326 -8.30 -12.58 -1.60
C PHE A 326 -7.81 -13.11 -0.24
N LEU A 327 -6.95 -12.39 0.47
CA LEU A 327 -6.46 -12.80 1.79
C LEU A 327 -7.57 -12.75 2.85
N THR A 328 -8.46 -11.75 2.77
CA THR A 328 -9.46 -11.48 3.83
C THR A 328 -10.82 -12.15 3.59
N HIS A 329 -11.06 -12.78 2.43
CA HIS A 329 -12.38 -13.27 2.03
C HIS A 329 -13.07 -14.18 3.06
N LEU A 330 -12.33 -15.06 3.74
CA LEU A 330 -12.90 -15.94 4.77
C LEU A 330 -13.39 -15.17 5.99
N HIS A 331 -12.69 -14.11 6.38
CA HIS A 331 -13.11 -13.21 7.46
C HIS A 331 -14.29 -12.34 7.04
N ILE A 332 -14.30 -11.86 5.79
CA ILE A 332 -15.46 -11.13 5.23
C ILE A 332 -16.70 -12.03 5.26
N GLU A 333 -16.57 -13.28 4.81
CA GLU A 333 -17.64 -14.27 4.83
C GLU A 333 -18.10 -14.58 6.26
N HIS A 334 -17.17 -14.75 7.19
CA HIS A 334 -17.50 -14.96 8.60
C HIS A 334 -18.32 -13.79 9.16
N LEU A 335 -17.89 -12.54 8.95
CA LEU A 335 -18.61 -11.35 9.40
C LEU A 335 -20.00 -11.22 8.76
N ALA A 336 -20.08 -11.32 7.44
CA ALA A 336 -21.31 -11.05 6.70
C ALA A 336 -22.34 -12.20 6.78
N VAL A 337 -21.91 -13.46 6.94
CA VAL A 337 -22.79 -14.64 6.88
C VAL A 337 -22.90 -15.36 8.23
N THR A 338 -21.77 -15.57 8.92
CA THR A 338 -21.77 -16.36 10.16
C THR A 338 -22.18 -15.52 11.37
N VAL A 339 -21.56 -14.35 11.52
CA VAL A 339 -21.94 -13.35 12.55
C VAL A 339 -23.22 -12.63 12.15
N GLY A 340 -23.46 -12.47 10.84
CA GLY A 340 -24.62 -11.75 10.32
C GLY A 340 -24.56 -10.25 10.58
N ASP A 341 -23.36 -9.66 10.48
CA ASP A 341 -23.16 -8.22 10.57
C ASP A 341 -23.67 -7.53 9.30
N VAL A 342 -24.79 -6.80 9.46
CA VAL A 342 -25.43 -6.03 8.37
C VAL A 342 -24.47 -4.99 7.80
N THR A 343 -23.67 -4.34 8.65
CA THR A 343 -22.75 -3.28 8.19
C THR A 343 -21.62 -3.86 7.32
N ALA A 344 -21.07 -5.02 7.71
CA ALA A 344 -20.08 -5.73 6.89
C ALA A 344 -20.69 -6.13 5.53
N ARG A 345 -21.94 -6.60 5.53
CA ARG A 345 -22.65 -6.99 4.30
C ARG A 345 -22.91 -5.80 3.37
N ASP A 346 -23.34 -4.66 3.92
CA ASP A 346 -23.53 -3.41 3.17
C ASP A 346 -22.19 -2.91 2.59
N HIS A 347 -21.10 -3.01 3.35
CA HIS A 347 -19.76 -2.67 2.85
C HIS A 347 -19.29 -3.61 1.74
N VAL A 348 -19.63 -4.91 1.80
CA VAL A 348 -19.36 -5.86 0.70
C VAL A 348 -20.10 -5.45 -0.57
N GLU A 349 -21.39 -5.09 -0.45
CA GLU A 349 -22.17 -4.60 -1.59
C GLU A 349 -21.57 -3.30 -2.17
N ALA A 350 -21.17 -2.36 -1.30
CA ALA A 350 -20.53 -1.11 -1.70
C ALA A 350 -19.14 -1.29 -2.32
N LEU A 351 -18.40 -2.35 -1.98
CA LEU A 351 -17.13 -2.72 -2.63
C LEU A 351 -17.35 -3.42 -3.98
N LEU A 352 -18.41 -4.21 -4.08
CA LEU A 352 -18.71 -5.01 -5.26
C LEU A 352 -19.15 -4.15 -6.46
N GLU A 353 -19.96 -3.11 -6.23
CA GLU A 353 -20.40 -2.17 -7.29
C GLU A 353 -19.25 -1.54 -8.09
N PRO A 354 -18.23 -0.91 -7.47
CA PRO A 354 -17.11 -0.33 -8.21
C PRO A 354 -16.23 -1.38 -8.91
N LEU A 355 -16.11 -2.61 -8.37
CA LEU A 355 -15.41 -3.71 -9.04
C LEU A 355 -16.12 -4.11 -10.35
N TRP A 356 -17.45 -4.28 -10.28
CA TRP A 356 -18.27 -4.55 -11.47
C TRP A 356 -18.15 -3.44 -12.50
N LEU A 357 -18.30 -2.18 -12.08
CA LEU A 357 -18.26 -1.03 -12.96
C LEU A 357 -16.92 -0.89 -13.69
N GLU A 358 -15.82 -1.18 -12.98
CA GLU A 358 -14.48 -1.10 -13.55
C GLU A 358 -14.26 -2.22 -14.57
N TYR A 359 -14.51 -3.47 -14.18
CA TYR A 359 -14.25 -4.62 -15.03
C TYR A 359 -15.16 -4.66 -16.27
N SER A 360 -16.44 -4.27 -16.13
CA SER A 360 -17.40 -4.21 -17.24
C SER A 360 -17.12 -3.10 -18.23
N LYS A 361 -16.33 -2.08 -17.86
CA LYS A 361 -15.89 -0.99 -18.75
C LYS A 361 -14.54 -1.25 -19.42
N ARG A 362 -13.78 -2.27 -18.98
CA ARG A 362 -12.49 -2.60 -19.61
C ARG A 362 -12.68 -2.96 -21.09
N GLY A 363 -11.72 -2.54 -21.91
CA GLY A 363 -11.61 -3.05 -23.29
C GLY A 363 -11.38 -4.55 -23.30
N GLU A 364 -11.70 -5.21 -24.42
CA GLU A 364 -11.63 -6.66 -24.54
C GLU A 364 -10.25 -7.22 -24.16
N ALA A 365 -9.16 -6.62 -24.67
CA ALA A 365 -7.78 -7.03 -24.36
C ALA A 365 -7.39 -6.98 -22.86
N PHE A 366 -8.16 -6.31 -22.00
CA PHE A 366 -7.87 -6.15 -20.57
C PHE A 366 -8.82 -6.94 -19.66
N ARG A 367 -9.64 -7.81 -20.24
CA ARG A 367 -10.48 -8.78 -19.54
C ARG A 367 -9.91 -10.17 -19.73
N LEU A 368 -10.37 -11.11 -18.90
CA LEU A 368 -10.01 -12.51 -19.06
C LEU A 368 -10.45 -13.02 -20.44
N GLN A 369 -9.49 -13.42 -21.28
CA GLN A 369 -9.74 -13.92 -22.62
C GLN A 369 -9.72 -15.44 -22.65
N LEU A 370 -10.39 -16.03 -23.64
CA LEU A 370 -10.37 -17.49 -23.82
C LEU A 370 -8.96 -18.02 -24.14
N HIS A 371 -8.12 -17.22 -24.79
CA HIS A 371 -6.74 -17.60 -25.07
C HIS A 371 -5.85 -17.56 -23.82
N ASP A 372 -6.28 -16.92 -22.73
CA ASP A 372 -5.57 -16.96 -21.45
C ASP A 372 -5.74 -18.30 -20.74
N LEU A 373 -6.73 -19.09 -21.15
CA LEU A 373 -7.17 -20.30 -20.48
C LEU A 373 -6.63 -21.58 -21.14
N THR A 374 -6.69 -22.65 -20.35
CA THR A 374 -6.55 -24.03 -20.79
C THR A 374 -7.65 -24.89 -20.17
N PHE A 375 -8.26 -25.76 -20.97
CA PHE A 375 -9.25 -26.74 -20.52
C PHE A 375 -8.61 -28.08 -20.12
N CYS A 376 -7.29 -28.21 -20.29
CA CYS A 376 -6.52 -29.39 -19.87
C CYS A 376 -6.13 -29.28 -18.38
N THR A 377 -7.13 -29.26 -17.48
CA THR A 377 -6.92 -29.04 -16.04
C THR A 377 -6.10 -30.15 -15.37
N SER A 378 -6.05 -31.34 -15.96
CA SER A 378 -5.21 -32.47 -15.52
C SER A 378 -3.70 -32.22 -15.66
N LEU A 379 -3.29 -31.32 -16.55
CA LEU A 379 -1.89 -30.94 -16.75
C LEU A 379 -1.44 -29.82 -15.80
N LEU A 380 -2.39 -29.21 -15.08
CA LEU A 380 -2.11 -28.13 -14.15
C LEU A 380 -1.78 -28.68 -12.75
N THR A 381 -0.82 -28.06 -12.09
CA THR A 381 -0.48 -28.38 -10.69
C THR A 381 -1.65 -28.04 -9.76
N GLN A 382 -1.69 -28.68 -8.58
CA GLN A 382 -2.76 -28.42 -7.60
C GLN A 382 -2.79 -26.95 -7.13
N ASP A 383 -1.62 -26.31 -7.08
CA ASP A 383 -1.46 -24.90 -6.64
C ASP A 383 -1.71 -23.87 -7.74
N SER A 384 -2.13 -24.32 -8.94
CA SER A 384 -2.41 -23.43 -10.07
C SER A 384 -3.75 -22.70 -9.93
N LEU A 385 -3.88 -21.56 -10.61
CA LEU A 385 -5.14 -20.83 -10.76
C LEU A 385 -6.09 -21.62 -11.67
N ARG A 386 -6.93 -22.46 -11.06
CA ARG A 386 -7.86 -23.33 -11.79
C ARG A 386 -9.24 -23.42 -11.15
N LEU A 387 -10.22 -23.67 -12.00
CA LEU A 387 -11.52 -24.25 -11.67
C LEU A 387 -11.53 -25.71 -12.17
N ASP A 388 -12.59 -26.44 -11.88
CA ASP A 388 -12.68 -27.85 -12.32
C ASP A 388 -12.74 -27.98 -13.86
N LEU A 389 -13.37 -27.01 -14.54
CA LEU A 389 -13.57 -27.02 -16.00
C LEU A 389 -12.38 -26.46 -16.78
N PHE A 390 -11.71 -25.44 -16.27
CA PHE A 390 -10.59 -24.76 -16.93
C PHE A 390 -9.68 -24.11 -15.90
N GLY A 391 -8.45 -23.81 -16.30
CA GLY A 391 -7.53 -22.99 -15.52
C GLY A 391 -6.78 -21.99 -16.37
N LEU A 392 -6.04 -21.12 -15.70
CA LEU A 392 -5.14 -20.19 -16.36
C LEU A 392 -4.01 -20.96 -17.04
N ARG A 393 -3.64 -20.55 -18.25
CA ARG A 393 -2.51 -21.14 -18.99
C ARG A 393 -1.22 -20.93 -18.19
N PRO A 394 -0.35 -21.96 -18.09
CA PRO A 394 0.95 -21.82 -17.43
C PRO A 394 1.75 -20.66 -18.05
N HIS A 395 2.47 -19.92 -17.20
CA HIS A 395 3.32 -18.79 -17.58
C HIS A 395 2.59 -17.56 -18.18
N ASN A 396 1.27 -17.48 -18.07
CA ASN A 396 0.50 -16.30 -18.50
C ASN A 396 0.36 -15.25 -17.38
N ILE A 397 1.41 -14.45 -17.17
CA ILE A 397 1.43 -13.41 -16.12
C ILE A 397 0.38 -12.30 -16.39
N GLU A 398 0.11 -12.00 -17.66
CA GLU A 398 -0.85 -10.95 -18.04
C GLU A 398 -2.29 -11.33 -17.66
N GLY A 399 -2.63 -12.63 -17.77
CA GLY A 399 -3.94 -13.16 -17.42
C GLY A 399 -4.22 -13.26 -15.92
N GLU A 400 -3.19 -13.29 -15.06
CA GLU A 400 -3.35 -13.42 -13.60
C GLU A 400 -4.18 -12.29 -13.00
N GLY A 401 -3.95 -11.03 -13.42
CA GLY A 401 -4.68 -9.88 -12.90
C GLY A 401 -6.16 -9.91 -13.26
N SER A 402 -6.49 -10.32 -14.49
CA SER A 402 -7.87 -10.49 -14.94
C SER A 402 -8.56 -11.65 -14.21
N TRP A 403 -7.86 -12.78 -14.06
CA TRP A 403 -8.35 -13.92 -13.29
C TRP A 403 -8.66 -13.55 -11.84
N ALA A 404 -7.69 -12.90 -11.15
CA ALA A 404 -7.82 -12.52 -9.75
C ALA A 404 -9.03 -11.60 -9.52
N LEU A 405 -9.29 -10.67 -10.45
CA LEU A 405 -10.44 -9.78 -10.34
C LEU A 405 -11.78 -10.52 -10.50
N VAL A 406 -11.91 -11.42 -11.48
CA VAL A 406 -13.12 -12.24 -11.64
C VAL A 406 -13.32 -13.16 -10.42
N GLN A 407 -12.24 -13.74 -9.91
CA GLN A 407 -12.28 -14.56 -8.70
C GLN A 407 -12.71 -13.75 -7.47
N ASN A 408 -12.21 -12.53 -7.31
CA ASN A 408 -12.61 -11.63 -6.22
C ASN A 408 -14.07 -11.19 -6.34
N LEU A 409 -14.55 -10.86 -7.55
CA LEU A 409 -15.97 -10.62 -7.80
C LEU A 409 -16.81 -11.83 -7.37
N ALA A 410 -16.37 -13.04 -7.73
CA ALA A 410 -17.12 -14.26 -7.40
C ALA A 410 -17.12 -14.55 -5.90
N LEU A 411 -16.01 -14.29 -5.22
CA LEU A 411 -15.90 -14.40 -3.76
C LEU A 411 -16.91 -13.48 -3.06
N LEU A 412 -16.97 -12.21 -3.45
CA LEU A 412 -17.86 -11.23 -2.84
C LEU A 412 -19.33 -11.46 -3.21
N GLU A 413 -19.64 -11.80 -4.46
CA GLU A 413 -21.00 -12.17 -4.89
C GLU A 413 -21.49 -13.43 -4.17
N ALA A 414 -20.64 -14.45 -4.01
CA ALA A 414 -20.97 -15.65 -3.26
C ALA A 414 -21.38 -15.33 -1.81
N ILE A 415 -20.73 -14.37 -1.16
CA ILE A 415 -21.07 -13.92 0.20
C ILE A 415 -22.46 -13.28 0.23
N LEU A 416 -22.80 -12.46 -0.77
CA LEU A 416 -24.13 -11.85 -0.88
C LEU A 416 -25.21 -12.84 -1.30
N LEU A 417 -24.88 -13.88 -2.04
CA LEU A 417 -25.83 -14.93 -2.39
C LEU A 417 -26.12 -15.87 -1.21
N ARG A 418 -25.25 -15.95 -0.19
CA ARG A 418 -25.53 -16.79 0.99
C ARG A 418 -26.61 -16.17 1.89
N PRO A 419 -27.49 -16.99 2.49
CA PRO A 419 -28.54 -16.52 3.37
C PRO A 419 -27.96 -16.00 4.69
N ASP A 420 -28.55 -14.91 5.19
CA ASP A 420 -28.22 -14.31 6.50
C ASP A 420 -28.77 -15.20 7.64
N LYS A 421 -27.87 -15.71 8.50
CA LYS A 421 -28.24 -16.58 9.63
C LYS A 421 -28.95 -15.84 10.76
N ASN A 422 -28.77 -14.52 10.94
CA ASN A 422 -29.42 -13.79 12.04
C ASN A 422 -30.93 -13.61 11.85
N GLN A 423 -31.42 -13.71 10.62
CA GLN A 423 -32.85 -13.80 10.35
C GLN A 423 -33.41 -15.22 10.51
N ALA A 424 -32.55 -16.22 10.69
CA ALA A 424 -32.97 -17.60 10.93
C ALA A 424 -33.39 -17.86 12.39
N GLY A 425 -32.79 -17.17 13.36
CA GLY A 425 -32.95 -17.45 14.80
C GLY A 425 -34.03 -16.68 15.55
N THR A 426 -34.63 -15.63 14.98
CA THR A 426 -35.65 -14.79 15.65
C THR A 426 -37.11 -15.19 15.34
N GLY A 427 -37.32 -16.31 14.66
CA GLY A 427 -38.64 -16.82 14.28
C GLY A 427 -39.10 -18.00 15.13
N GLY A 428 -39.14 -17.84 16.45
CA GLY A 428 -39.97 -18.70 17.31
C GLY A 428 -41.41 -18.17 17.24
N ASP A 429 -42.29 -18.97 16.66
CA ASP A 429 -43.74 -18.77 16.54
C ASP A 429 -44.19 -17.45 15.88
N ASN A 430 -44.38 -17.49 14.56
CA ASN A 430 -45.66 -17.16 13.90
C ASN A 430 -45.52 -17.14 12.38
N ILE A 431 -46.33 -17.98 11.73
CA ILE A 431 -47.00 -17.87 10.41
C ILE A 431 -46.32 -16.95 9.37
N ASP A 432 -45.83 -17.57 8.28
CA ASP A 432 -45.46 -16.98 6.98
C ASP A 432 -44.48 -15.79 6.97
N GLN A 433 -43.17 -16.07 6.87
CA GLN A 433 -42.16 -15.04 6.58
C GLN A 433 -41.53 -15.16 5.17
N PRO A 434 -41.87 -14.25 4.22
CA PRO A 434 -41.34 -14.20 2.86
C PRO A 434 -39.98 -13.50 2.70
N SER A 435 -39.35 -12.99 3.77
CA SER A 435 -38.13 -12.16 3.67
C SER A 435 -36.88 -12.92 3.25
N LYS A 436 -36.73 -14.18 3.70
CA LYS A 436 -35.55 -15.03 3.43
C LYS A 436 -35.43 -15.40 1.96
N ARG A 437 -36.55 -15.84 1.35
CA ARG A 437 -36.63 -16.09 -0.10
C ARG A 437 -36.46 -14.80 -0.90
N ARG A 438 -36.97 -13.66 -0.41
CA ARG A 438 -36.89 -12.39 -1.13
C ARG A 438 -35.45 -11.91 -1.34
N ARG A 439 -34.57 -11.98 -0.33
CA ARG A 439 -33.18 -11.49 -0.44
C ARG A 439 -32.27 -12.41 -1.26
N LEU A 440 -32.40 -13.73 -1.12
CA LEU A 440 -31.70 -14.69 -1.99
C LEU A 440 -32.12 -14.50 -3.45
N ARG A 441 -33.43 -14.33 -3.66
CA ARG A 441 -34.01 -14.02 -4.97
C ARG A 441 -33.60 -12.64 -5.49
N GLU A 442 -33.28 -11.69 -4.63
CA GLU A 442 -32.80 -10.35 -4.99
C GLU A 442 -31.33 -10.38 -5.43
N GLY A 443 -30.48 -11.13 -4.74
CA GLY A 443 -29.09 -11.40 -5.17
C GLY A 443 -29.02 -12.21 -6.47
N SER A 444 -29.78 -13.31 -6.58
CA SER A 444 -29.87 -14.08 -7.82
C SER A 444 -30.55 -13.28 -8.94
N ALA A 445 -31.52 -12.41 -8.63
CA ALA A 445 -32.08 -11.47 -9.60
C ALA A 445 -31.04 -10.44 -10.06
N ARG A 446 -30.13 -9.96 -9.20
CA ARG A 446 -29.08 -9.01 -9.59
C ARG A 446 -28.18 -9.59 -10.68
N LEU A 447 -27.66 -10.80 -10.52
CA LEU A 447 -26.83 -11.43 -11.56
C LEU A 447 -27.61 -11.67 -12.86
N ARG A 448 -28.86 -12.14 -12.76
CA ARG A 448 -29.75 -12.34 -13.93
C ARG A 448 -30.05 -11.03 -14.68
N LEU A 449 -30.27 -9.94 -13.96
CA LEU A 449 -30.43 -8.61 -14.54
C LEU A 449 -29.17 -8.18 -15.31
N LYS A 450 -27.97 -8.51 -14.81
CA LYS A 450 -26.69 -8.23 -15.49
C LYS A 450 -26.49 -9.12 -16.73
N LEU A 451 -26.92 -10.39 -16.69
CA LEU A 451 -26.92 -11.28 -17.86
C LEU A 451 -27.88 -10.81 -18.97
N LYS A 452 -29.00 -10.20 -18.61
CA LYS A 452 -29.96 -9.59 -19.54
C LYS A 452 -29.62 -8.16 -19.95
N SER A 453 -28.49 -7.62 -19.48
CA SER A 453 -28.10 -6.25 -19.79
C SER A 453 -27.84 -6.10 -21.29
N LYS A 454 -28.28 -4.98 -21.87
CA LYS A 454 -27.96 -4.60 -23.26
C LYS A 454 -26.49 -4.18 -23.42
N ASP A 455 -25.83 -3.83 -22.32
CA ASP A 455 -24.40 -3.54 -22.33
C ASP A 455 -23.61 -4.85 -22.41
N VAL A 456 -22.98 -5.07 -23.56
CA VAL A 456 -22.14 -6.25 -23.84
C VAL A 456 -21.04 -6.40 -22.79
N GLY A 457 -20.51 -5.28 -22.29
CA GLY A 457 -19.49 -5.29 -21.24
C GLY A 457 -20.00 -5.96 -19.97
N THR A 458 -21.14 -5.50 -19.45
CA THR A 458 -21.79 -6.03 -18.26
C THR A 458 -22.26 -7.47 -18.44
N GLN A 459 -22.89 -7.78 -19.57
CA GLN A 459 -23.35 -9.13 -19.89
C GLN A 459 -22.17 -10.12 -19.92
N ARG A 460 -21.07 -9.76 -20.59
CA ARG A 460 -19.88 -10.61 -20.68
C ARG A 460 -19.21 -10.83 -19.34
N THR A 461 -19.12 -9.79 -18.50
CA THR A 461 -18.63 -9.96 -17.12
C THR A 461 -19.49 -10.95 -16.35
N ALA A 462 -20.82 -10.86 -16.44
CA ALA A 462 -21.71 -11.79 -15.78
C ALA A 462 -21.51 -13.23 -16.28
N LEU A 463 -21.37 -13.44 -17.59
CA LEU A 463 -21.09 -14.76 -18.17
C LEU A 463 -19.75 -15.35 -17.67
N GLN A 464 -18.69 -14.53 -17.61
CA GLN A 464 -17.39 -14.95 -17.08
C GLN A 464 -17.42 -15.31 -15.60
N LEU A 465 -18.32 -14.69 -14.84
CA LEU A 465 -18.45 -14.89 -13.41
C LEU A 465 -19.14 -16.21 -13.05
N VAL A 466 -20.10 -16.66 -13.87
CA VAL A 466 -20.92 -17.84 -13.59
C VAL A 466 -20.08 -19.09 -13.26
N PRO A 467 -19.06 -19.49 -14.05
CA PRO A 467 -18.23 -20.65 -13.73
C PRO A 467 -17.59 -20.59 -12.34
N PHE A 468 -17.15 -19.39 -11.92
CA PHE A 468 -16.54 -19.18 -10.60
C PHE A 468 -17.56 -19.28 -9.46
N LEU A 469 -18.80 -18.84 -9.69
CA LEU A 469 -19.90 -18.95 -8.72
C LEU A 469 -20.40 -20.39 -8.58
N VAL A 470 -20.52 -21.12 -9.70
CA VAL A 470 -20.93 -22.53 -9.69
C VAL A 470 -19.90 -23.38 -8.94
N ALA A 471 -18.60 -23.10 -9.10
CA ALA A 471 -17.54 -23.78 -8.34
C ALA A 471 -17.62 -23.57 -6.81
N LYS A 472 -18.44 -22.64 -6.32
CA LYS A 472 -18.63 -22.35 -4.89
C LYS A 472 -19.95 -22.90 -4.32
N ASP A 473 -20.74 -23.62 -5.13
CA ASP A 473 -22.00 -24.28 -4.75
C ASP A 473 -22.98 -23.36 -3.98
N VAL A 474 -23.10 -22.11 -4.43
CA VAL A 474 -23.87 -21.08 -3.68
C VAL A 474 -25.35 -21.06 -4.04
N TRP A 475 -25.75 -21.65 -5.17
CA TRP A 475 -27.14 -21.56 -5.64
C TRP A 475 -28.03 -22.71 -5.20
N PRO A 476 -29.28 -22.42 -4.81
CA PRO A 476 -30.31 -23.45 -4.70
C PRO A 476 -30.68 -23.99 -6.09
N ARG A 477 -31.10 -25.25 -6.15
CA ARG A 477 -31.41 -25.95 -7.43
C ARG A 477 -32.42 -25.22 -8.31
N GLU A 478 -33.40 -24.53 -7.71
CA GLU A 478 -34.43 -23.76 -8.43
C GLU A 478 -33.83 -22.59 -9.22
N ASP A 479 -32.86 -21.86 -8.63
CA ASP A 479 -32.22 -20.72 -9.27
C ASP A 479 -31.27 -21.15 -10.42
N VAL A 480 -30.71 -22.36 -10.33
CA VAL A 480 -29.84 -22.94 -11.38
C VAL A 480 -30.64 -23.18 -12.66
N ALA A 481 -31.88 -23.69 -12.55
CA ALA A 481 -32.72 -23.95 -13.71
C ALA A 481 -33.12 -22.65 -14.44
N ASP A 482 -33.51 -21.62 -13.68
CA ASP A 482 -33.83 -20.29 -14.22
C ASP A 482 -32.62 -19.69 -14.94
N LEU A 483 -31.43 -19.78 -14.33
CA LEU A 483 -30.21 -19.28 -14.93
C LEU A 483 -29.86 -20.02 -16.22
N PHE A 484 -30.01 -21.35 -16.24
CA PHE A 484 -29.68 -22.15 -17.42
C PHE A 484 -30.46 -21.70 -18.66
N VAL A 485 -31.74 -21.36 -18.50
CA VAL A 485 -32.57 -20.80 -19.60
C VAL A 485 -31.96 -19.50 -20.15
N GLU A 486 -31.46 -18.63 -19.28
CA GLU A 486 -30.83 -17.36 -19.67
C GLU A 486 -29.47 -17.57 -20.37
N LEU A 487 -28.69 -18.57 -19.92
CA LEU A 487 -27.41 -18.91 -20.53
C LEU A 487 -27.60 -19.53 -21.93
N VAL A 488 -28.60 -20.41 -22.11
CA VAL A 488 -28.92 -20.99 -23.43
C VAL A 488 -29.30 -19.92 -24.45
N HIS A 489 -30.05 -18.89 -24.01
CA HIS A 489 -30.34 -17.74 -24.87
C HIS A 489 -29.05 -17.00 -25.28
N SER A 490 -28.14 -16.80 -24.33
CA SER A 490 -26.84 -16.14 -24.57
C SER A 490 -25.86 -17.00 -25.41
N ALA A 491 -26.00 -18.32 -25.38
CA ALA A 491 -25.21 -19.24 -26.22
C ALA A 491 -25.59 -19.16 -27.70
N SER A 492 -26.79 -18.66 -28.00
CA SER A 492 -27.28 -18.43 -29.37
C SER A 492 -26.94 -17.03 -29.90
N ASP A 493 -26.11 -16.25 -29.17
CA ASP A 493 -25.70 -14.90 -29.57
C ASP A 493 -24.82 -14.93 -30.83
N LYS A 494 -24.92 -13.89 -31.66
CA LYS A 494 -24.11 -13.73 -32.88
C LYS A 494 -22.64 -13.47 -32.58
N ASN A 495 -22.33 -12.88 -31.42
CA ASN A 495 -20.98 -12.62 -30.97
C ASN A 495 -20.35 -13.92 -30.46
N THR A 496 -19.34 -14.41 -31.19
CA THR A 496 -18.65 -15.67 -30.89
C THR A 496 -18.05 -15.72 -29.49
N VAL A 497 -17.56 -14.59 -28.96
CA VAL A 497 -16.98 -14.52 -27.61
C VAL A 497 -18.06 -14.65 -26.55
N THR A 498 -19.19 -13.96 -26.72
CA THR A 498 -20.34 -14.06 -25.82
C THR A 498 -20.91 -15.47 -25.82
N ALA A 499 -21.14 -16.04 -27.00
CA ALA A 499 -21.62 -17.41 -27.15
C ALA A 499 -20.66 -18.42 -26.51
N SER A 500 -19.35 -18.27 -26.72
CA SER A 500 -18.34 -19.17 -26.12
C SER A 500 -18.35 -19.11 -24.59
N TRP A 501 -18.39 -17.91 -23.99
CA TRP A 501 -18.48 -17.78 -22.54
C TRP A 501 -19.80 -18.29 -21.97
N ALA A 502 -20.91 -18.15 -22.69
CA ALA A 502 -22.19 -18.73 -22.31
C ALA A 502 -22.15 -20.27 -22.34
N LEU A 503 -21.53 -20.87 -23.37
CA LEU A 503 -21.34 -22.32 -23.44
C LEU A 503 -20.47 -22.85 -22.29
N ILE A 504 -19.40 -22.13 -21.93
CA ILE A 504 -18.54 -22.47 -20.78
C ILE A 504 -19.35 -22.38 -19.48
N ALA A 505 -20.18 -21.34 -19.32
CA ALA A 505 -21.05 -21.17 -18.17
C ALA A 505 -22.11 -22.29 -18.05
N CYS A 506 -22.57 -22.86 -19.18
CA CYS A 506 -23.51 -23.99 -19.21
C CYS A 506 -22.88 -25.36 -18.93
N ALA A 507 -21.56 -25.50 -19.03
CA ALA A 507 -20.91 -26.81 -19.10
C ALA A 507 -20.88 -27.59 -17.76
N ARG A 508 -21.47 -27.06 -16.68
CA ARG A 508 -21.48 -27.66 -15.35
C ARG A 508 -22.88 -27.74 -14.76
#